data_AF-A0A0A7MBB0-F1
#
_entry.id   AF-A0A0A7MBB0-F1
#
_cell.length_a   1.000
_cell.length_b   1.000
_cell.length_c   1.000
_cell.angle_alpha   90.00
_cell.angle_beta   90.00
_cell.angle_gamma   90.00
#
_symmetry.space_group_name_H-M   'P 1'
#
loop_
_entity.id
_entity.type
_entity.pdbx_description
1 polymer ?
#
loop_
_entity_poly.entity_id
_entity_poly.type
_entity_poly.pdbx_seq_one_letter_code
_entity_poly.pdbx_strand_id
1 'polypeptide(L)' 'PKPSVSWVKGETVVKETTRIAVLDSGSLRI' A
#
# COMPACT_ATOMS: atom_id res chain seq x y z
N PRO A 1 -7.61 17.31 -5.45
CA PRO A 1 -6.33 16.73 -4.98
C PRO A 1 -6.46 15.21 -4.79
N LYS A 2 -5.55 14.41 -5.36
CA LYS A 2 -5.59 12.94 -5.20
C LYS A 2 -5.23 12.57 -3.74
N PRO A 3 -5.99 11.69 -3.07
CA PRO A 3 -5.71 11.33 -1.69
C PRO A 3 -4.43 10.48 -1.60
N SER A 4 -3.74 10.59 -0.46
CA SER A 4 -2.67 9.66 -0.10
C SER A 4 -3.29 8.39 0.48
N VAL A 5 -2.86 7.22 -0.01
CA VAL A 5 -3.31 5.91 0.47
C VAL A 5 -2.12 5.20 1.12
N SER A 6 -2.35 4.55 2.26
CA SER A 6 -1.36 3.73 2.95
C SER A 6 -2.03 2.48 3.49
N TRP A 7 -1.39 1.33 3.29
CA TRP A 7 -1.87 0.06 3.81
C TRP A 7 -1.23 -0.24 5.16
N VAL A 8 -2.01 -0.81 6.08
CA VAL A 8 -1.55 -1.16 7.42
C VAL A 8 -1.96 -2.60 7.71
N LYS A 9 -1.04 -3.40 8.25
CA LYS A 9 -1.31 -4.73 8.79
C LYS A 9 -1.24 -4.65 10.31
N GLY A 10 -2.40 -4.64 10.97
CA GLY A 10 -2.48 -4.34 12.40
C GLY A 10 -2.05 -2.89 12.65
N GLU A 11 -0.96 -2.69 13.39
CA GLU A 11 -0.36 -1.37 13.66
C GLU A 11 0.85 -1.07 12.76
N THR A 12 1.28 -2.01 11.92
CA THR A 12 2.46 -1.86 11.07
C THR A 12 2.10 -1.36 9.68
N VAL A 13 2.70 -0.26 9.25
CA VAL A 13 2.56 0.24 7.86
C VAL A 13 3.21 -0.75 6.90
N VAL A 14 2.44 -1.17 5.89
CA VAL A 14 2.92 -2.03 4.81
C VAL A 14 3.75 -1.18 3.85
N LYS A 15 5.00 -1.61 3.63
CA LYS A 15 5.93 -0.99 2.68
C LYS A 15 6.03 -1.84 1.42
N GLU A 16 6.37 -1.20 0.30
CA GLU A 16 6.65 -1.90 -0.95
C GLU A 16 7.86 -2.82 -0.81
N THR A 17 7.77 -3.98 -1.46
CA THR A 17 8.85 -4.97 -1.53
C THR A 17 8.82 -5.63 -2.92
N THR A 18 9.73 -6.57 -3.19
CA THR A 18 9.70 -7.35 -4.44
C THR A 18 8.40 -8.13 -4.67
N ARG A 19 7.62 -8.42 -3.63
CA ARG A 19 6.32 -9.11 -3.74
C ARG A 19 5.12 -8.18 -3.52
N ILE A 20 5.31 -7.07 -2.81
CA ILE A 20 4.22 -6.19 -2.40
C ILE A 20 4.29 -4.88 -3.18
N ALA A 21 3.21 -4.52 -3.88
CA ALA A 21 3.09 -3.27 -4.64
C ALA A 21 1.81 -2.52 -4.26
N VAL A 22 1.91 -1.18 -4.17
CA VAL A 22 0.74 -0.30 -4.06
C VAL A 22 0.45 0.26 -5.45
N LEU A 23 -0.70 -0.10 -6.02
CA LEU A 23 -1.08 0.36 -7.36
C LEU A 23 -1.55 1.82 -7.32
N ASP A 24 -1.57 2.48 -8.48
CA ASP A 24 -2.06 3.86 -8.61
C ASP A 24 -3.53 4.06 -8.19
N SER A 25 -4.31 2.97 -8.19
CA SER A 25 -5.68 2.91 -7.67
C SER A 25 -5.73 2.94 -6.13
N GLY A 26 -4.59 2.81 -5.45
CA GLY A 26 -4.49 2.58 -4.02
C GLY A 26 -4.68 1.12 -3.61
N SER A 27 -4.84 0.18 -4.55
CA SER A 27 -4.99 -1.25 -4.24
C SER A 27 -3.65 -1.89 -3.85
N LEU A 28 -3.69 -2.83 -2.90
CA LEU A 28 -2.54 -3.65 -2.53
C LEU A 28 -2.49 -4.93 -3.38
N ARG A 29 -1.35 -5.19 -4.02
CA ARG A 29 -1.04 -6.47 -4.68
C ARG A 29 0.10 -7.17 -3.92
N ILE A 30 -0.02 -8.49 -3.75
CA ILE A 30 0.96 -9.38 -3.10
C ILE A 30 1.36 -10.47 -4.10
#